data_AF-A0A2E6MZ54-F1
#
_entry.id   AF-A0A2E6MZ54-F1
#
_cell.length_a   1.000
_cell.length_b   1.000
_cell.length_c   1.000
_cell.angle_alpha   90.00
_cell.angle_beta   90.00
_cell.angle_gamma   90.00
#
_symmetry.space_group_name_H-M   'P 1'
#
loop_
_entity.id
_entity.type
_entity.pdbx_description
1 polymer ?
#
loop_
_entity_poly.entity_id
_entity_poly.type
_entity_poly.pdbx_seq_one_letter_code
_entity_poly.pdbx_strand_id
1 'polypeptide(L)'
;MPWKGTLQLRFPKGFFDAKSDFFWSYPILYQLKGDVIKTDEELQRALLEYDAGLYGGRYPKNKITMDVVKNPKPSKAPLIIVDGYDPFTTKMPLRTWIQFHRRYDKQNDLTIILLLRSAQSYSLENPVWQELQSFRKSVGF
;
A
#
# COMPACT_ATOMS: atom_id res chain seq x y z
N MET A 1 -3.81 -13.57 -3.75
CA MET A 1 -2.52 -13.45 -4.48
C MET A 1 -1.89 -14.82 -4.61
N PRO A 2 -1.22 -15.15 -5.73
CA PRO A 2 -0.68 -16.50 -5.99
C PRO A 2 0.63 -16.82 -5.24
N TRP A 3 1.25 -15.82 -4.60
CA TRP A 3 2.54 -15.97 -3.92
C TRP A 3 2.38 -16.45 -2.48
N LYS A 4 3.24 -17.39 -2.06
CA LYS A 4 3.34 -17.85 -0.67
C LYS A 4 4.26 -16.92 0.12
N GLY A 5 3.91 -16.62 1.37
CA GLY A 5 4.69 -15.72 2.19
C GLY A 5 4.03 -15.35 3.50
N THR A 6 4.63 -14.40 4.21
CA THR A 6 4.06 -13.78 5.42
C THR A 6 3.59 -12.37 5.12
N LEU A 7 2.60 -11.92 5.90
CA LEU A 7 2.04 -10.58 5.86
C LEU A 7 2.05 -10.02 7.27
N GLN A 8 2.54 -8.79 7.42
CA GLN A 8 2.41 -8.01 8.63
C GLN A 8 1.67 -6.71 8.32
N LEU A 9 0.60 -6.45 9.07
CA LEU A 9 -0.19 -5.24 9.02
C LEU A 9 -0.07 -4.53 10.37
N ARG A 10 0.01 -3.20 10.36
CA ARG A 10 -0.10 -2.39 11.59
C ARG A 10 -1.10 -1.29 11.36
N PHE A 11 -2.13 -1.22 12.19
CA PHE A 11 -3.14 -0.16 12.13
C PHE A 11 -2.88 0.83 13.26
N PRO A 12 -2.55 2.11 12.96
CA PRO A 12 -2.43 3.13 13.98
C PRO A 12 -3.80 3.46 14.59
N LYS A 13 -3.78 4.10 15.76
CA LYS A 13 -5.00 4.68 16.34
C LYS A 13 -5.57 5.69 15.35
N GLY A 14 -6.87 5.59 15.08
CA GLY A 14 -7.56 6.45 14.12
C GLY A 14 -7.75 5.83 12.73
N PHE A 15 -7.18 4.66 12.43
CA PHE A 15 -7.37 3.99 11.15
C PHE A 15 -8.85 3.84 10.73
N PHE A 16 -9.72 3.51 11.69
CA PHE A 16 -11.16 3.34 11.48
C PHE A 16 -12.00 4.60 11.76
N ASP A 17 -11.38 5.73 12.09
CA ASP A 17 -12.07 6.99 12.39
C ASP A 17 -11.90 7.97 11.22
N ALA A 18 -12.98 8.22 10.48
CA ALA A 18 -12.98 9.09 9.31
C ALA A 18 -12.59 10.56 9.61
N LYS A 19 -12.57 10.97 10.89
CA LYS A 19 -12.13 12.30 11.31
C LYS A 19 -10.66 12.36 11.73
N SER A 20 -9.98 11.22 11.80
CA SER A 20 -8.57 11.15 12.17
C SER A 20 -7.68 11.44 10.97
N ASP A 21 -6.55 12.11 11.19
CA ASP A 21 -5.50 12.25 10.17
C ASP A 21 -4.98 10.88 9.69
N PHE A 22 -4.99 9.89 10.59
CA PHE A 22 -4.56 8.51 10.33
C PHE A 22 -5.64 7.61 9.72
N PHE A 23 -6.78 8.18 9.34
CA PHE A 23 -7.82 7.45 8.63
C PHE A 23 -7.24 6.79 7.38
N TRP A 24 -7.42 5.47 7.25
CA TRP A 24 -6.85 4.70 6.14
C TRP A 24 -5.32 4.77 5.98
N SER A 25 -4.60 5.12 7.05
CA SER A 25 -3.14 5.19 7.05
C SER A 25 -2.54 3.98 7.74
N TYR A 26 -1.72 3.20 7.03
CA TYR A 26 -1.12 1.98 7.57
C TYR A 26 0.03 1.46 6.68
N PRO A 27 1.07 0.86 7.28
CA PRO A 27 2.04 0.08 6.54
C PRO A 27 1.58 -1.38 6.36
N ILE A 28 2.03 -1.97 5.26
CA ILE A 28 1.90 -3.40 4.96
C ILE A 28 3.28 -3.94 4.58
N LEU A 29 3.75 -4.97 5.28
CA LEU A 29 5.00 -5.65 4.96
C LEU A 29 4.72 -7.10 4.52
N TYR A 30 5.09 -7.43 3.29
CA TYR A 30 5.07 -8.78 2.77
C TYR A 30 6.49 -9.36 2.69
N GLN A 31 6.62 -10.64 2.99
CA GLN A 31 7.80 -11.44 2.69
C GLN A 31 7.35 -12.62 1.84
N LEU A 32 7.62 -12.57 0.55
CA LEU A 32 7.11 -13.50 -0.46
C LEU A 32 8.26 -14.37 -0.98
N LYS A 33 8.01 -15.67 -1.14
CA LYS A 33 8.99 -16.58 -1.74
C LYS A 33 9.16 -16.28 -3.24
N GLY A 34 10.41 -16.29 -3.70
CA GLY A 34 10.79 -16.04 -5.10
C GLY A 34 11.09 -14.56 -5.40
N ASP A 35 11.60 -14.29 -6.60
CA ASP A 35 11.76 -12.95 -7.20
C ASP A 35 10.45 -12.51 -7.87
N VAL A 36 9.53 -11.89 -7.11
CA VAL A 36 8.14 -11.64 -7.54
C VAL A 36 7.80 -10.15 -7.63
N ILE A 37 6.77 -9.79 -8.41
CA ILE A 37 6.30 -8.39 -8.60
C ILE A 37 7.43 -7.51 -9.13
N LYS A 38 7.91 -7.86 -10.32
CA LYS A 38 9.05 -7.25 -11.00
C LYS A 38 8.65 -6.11 -11.93
N THR A 39 7.39 -6.09 -12.36
CA THR A 39 6.87 -5.11 -13.32
C THR A 39 5.71 -4.32 -12.73
N ASP A 40 5.40 -3.17 -13.35
CA ASP A 40 4.28 -2.33 -12.92
C ASP A 40 2.94 -3.05 -13.12
N GLU A 41 2.81 -3.86 -14.18
CA GLU A 41 1.61 -4.65 -14.45
C GLU A 41 1.39 -5.72 -13.38
N GLU A 42 2.46 -6.39 -12.93
CA GLU A 42 2.38 -7.33 -11.82
C GLU A 42 1.98 -6.65 -10.52
N LEU A 43 2.52 -5.45 -10.26
CA LEU A 43 2.18 -4.64 -9.10
C LEU A 43 0.73 -4.19 -9.13
N GLN A 44 0.27 -3.59 -10.23
CA GLN A 44 -1.10 -3.14 -10.41
C GLN A 44 -2.08 -4.30 -10.28
N ARG A 45 -1.79 -5.45 -10.90
CA ARG A 45 -2.61 -6.65 -10.75
C ARG A 45 -2.65 -7.11 -9.29
N ALA A 46 -1.52 -7.17 -8.60
CA ALA A 46 -1.45 -7.59 -7.20
C ALA A 46 -2.27 -6.67 -6.28
N LEU A 47 -2.12 -5.35 -6.44
CA LEU A 47 -2.88 -4.35 -5.68
C LEU A 47 -4.38 -4.42 -6.00
N LEU A 48 -4.73 -4.58 -7.28
CA LEU A 48 -6.13 -4.69 -7.71
C LEU A 48 -6.82 -5.91 -7.08
N GLU A 49 -6.17 -7.08 -7.09
CA GLU A 49 -6.73 -8.26 -6.42
C GLU A 49 -6.82 -8.07 -4.91
N TYR A 50 -5.83 -7.40 -4.29
CA TYR A 50 -5.85 -7.08 -2.86
C TYR A 50 -7.05 -6.19 -2.51
N ASP A 51 -7.22 -5.06 -3.21
CA ASP A 51 -8.30 -4.11 -2.94
C ASP A 51 -9.67 -4.71 -3.26
N ALA A 52 -9.82 -5.40 -4.39
CA ALA A 52 -11.08 -6.06 -4.73
C ALA A 52 -11.48 -7.12 -3.69
N GLY A 53 -10.51 -7.90 -3.19
CA GLY A 53 -10.71 -8.85 -2.10
C GLY A 53 -11.11 -8.16 -0.79
N LEU A 54 -10.40 -7.09 -0.43
CA LEU A 54 -10.68 -6.27 0.77
C LEU A 54 -12.10 -5.69 0.75
N TYR A 55 -12.59 -5.30 -0.42
CA TYR A 55 -13.92 -4.71 -0.58
C TYR A 55 -15.05 -5.74 -0.50
N GLY A 56 -14.75 -7.04 -0.56
CA GLY A 56 -15.72 -8.12 -0.35
C GLY A 56 -16.93 -8.05 -1.28
N GLY A 57 -16.72 -7.65 -2.54
CA GLY A 57 -17.78 -7.50 -3.55
C GLY A 57 -18.67 -6.24 -3.41
N ARG A 58 -18.48 -5.42 -2.37
CA ARG A 58 -19.26 -4.18 -2.16
C ARG A 58 -18.87 -3.05 -3.12
N TYR A 59 -17.70 -3.16 -3.73
CA TYR A 59 -17.22 -2.23 -4.74
C TYR A 59 -16.71 -3.02 -5.95
N PRO A 60 -17.26 -2.78 -7.15
CA PRO A 60 -16.88 -3.52 -8.35
C PRO A 60 -15.40 -3.34 -8.70
N LYS A 61 -14.71 -4.44 -9.01
CA LYS A 61 -13.29 -4.44 -9.38
C LYS A 61 -12.98 -3.52 -10.56
N ASN A 62 -13.88 -3.41 -11.53
CA ASN A 62 -13.72 -2.53 -12.70
C ASN A 62 -13.88 -1.03 -12.39
N LYS A 63 -14.32 -0.67 -11.18
CA LYS A 63 -14.37 0.72 -10.70
C LYS A 63 -13.14 1.12 -9.88
N ILE A 64 -12.21 0.20 -9.66
CA ILE A 64 -10.94 0.47 -8.99
C ILE A 64 -9.96 0.93 -10.07
N THR A 65 -9.47 2.16 -9.96
CA THR A 65 -8.44 2.70 -10.87
C THR A 65 -7.14 2.93 -10.14
N MET A 66 -6.03 2.73 -10.83
CA MET A 66 -4.68 2.85 -10.27
C MET A 66 -3.73 3.53 -11.23
N ASP A 67 -3.13 4.62 -10.77
CA ASP A 67 -2.07 5.34 -11.49
C ASP A 67 -0.72 5.12 -10.82
N VAL A 68 0.31 4.78 -11.59
CA VAL A 68 1.67 4.58 -11.10
C VAL A 68 2.54 5.77 -11.50
N VAL A 69 2.96 6.55 -10.50
CA VAL A 69 3.92 7.65 -10.66
C VAL A 69 5.32 7.14 -10.33
N LYS A 70 6.15 7.00 -11.36
CA LYS A 70 7.57 6.62 -11.20
C LYS A 70 8.38 7.83 -10.71
N ASN A 71 9.19 7.64 -9.68
CA ASN A 71 10.07 8.68 -9.10
C ASN A 71 9.34 9.99 -8.72
N PRO A 72 8.29 9.93 -7.89
CA PRO A 72 7.51 11.09 -7.47
C PRO A 72 8.34 11.98 -6.56
N LYS A 73 8.73 13.19 -7.00
CA LYS A 73 9.43 14.13 -6.11
C LYS A 73 8.60 14.35 -4.82
N PRO A 74 9.21 14.29 -3.62
CA PRO A 74 10.65 14.15 -3.32
C PRO A 74 11.18 12.70 -3.16
N SER A 75 10.39 11.65 -3.40
CA SER A 75 10.81 10.24 -3.28
C SER A 75 11.24 9.62 -4.61
N LYS A 76 12.12 8.62 -4.54
CA LYS A 76 12.45 7.75 -5.67
C LYS A 76 11.60 6.48 -5.69
N ALA A 77 10.93 6.16 -4.60
CA ALA A 77 10.03 5.01 -4.54
C ALA A 77 8.75 5.29 -5.33
N PRO A 78 8.27 4.35 -6.17
CA PRO A 78 7.01 4.50 -6.90
C PRO A 78 5.86 4.88 -5.96
N LEU A 79 5.01 5.79 -6.43
CA LEU A 79 3.77 6.18 -5.77
C LEU A 79 2.60 5.69 -6.61
N ILE A 80 1.69 4.96 -5.99
CA ILE A 80 0.49 4.44 -6.62
C ILE A 80 -0.69 5.21 -6.04
N ILE A 81 -1.49 5.81 -6.91
CA ILE A 81 -2.73 6.49 -6.54
C ILE A 81 -3.85 5.52 -6.84
N VAL A 82 -4.66 5.19 -5.83
CA VAL A 82 -5.77 4.24 -5.95
C VAL A 82 -7.07 4.97 -5.69
N ASP A 83 -7.96 4.99 -6.68
CA ASP A 83 -9.36 5.33 -6.48
C ASP A 83 -10.15 4.05 -6.24
N GLY A 84 -10.63 3.88 -5.02
CA GLY A 84 -11.30 2.68 -4.58
C GLY A 84 -12.44 2.99 -3.65
N TYR A 85 -12.48 2.29 -2.52
CA TYR A 85 -13.63 2.26 -1.63
C TYR A 85 -13.19 2.02 -0.20
N ASP A 86 -13.93 2.57 0.76
CA ASP A 86 -13.77 2.24 2.17
C ASP A 86 -14.80 1.20 2.62
N PRO A 87 -14.45 -0.09 2.68
CA PRO A 87 -15.36 -1.14 3.16
C PRO A 87 -15.61 -1.13 4.67
N PHE A 88 -14.98 -0.26 5.47
CA PHE A 88 -15.02 -0.34 6.94
C PHE A 88 -15.88 0.74 7.56
N THR A 89 -15.57 2.01 7.33
CA THR A 89 -16.13 3.11 8.13
C THR A 89 -17.22 3.86 7.37
N THR A 90 -16.83 4.52 6.29
CA THR A 90 -17.67 5.45 5.52
C THR A 90 -18.54 4.76 4.48
N LYS A 91 -18.13 3.58 3.98
CA LYS A 91 -18.83 2.88 2.90
C LYS A 91 -18.96 3.71 1.62
N MET A 92 -18.00 4.61 1.37
CA MET A 92 -17.97 5.52 0.24
C MET A 92 -16.72 5.31 -0.62
N PRO A 93 -16.70 5.83 -1.87
CA PRO A 93 -15.47 5.91 -2.66
C PRO A 93 -14.36 6.61 -1.88
N LEU A 94 -13.16 6.08 -1.95
CA LEU A 94 -12.00 6.58 -1.22
C LEU A 94 -10.76 6.57 -2.12
N ARG A 95 -10.10 7.72 -2.23
CA ARG A 95 -8.78 7.83 -2.83
C ARG A 95 -7.70 7.57 -1.77
N THR A 96 -6.72 6.76 -2.11
CA THR A 96 -5.54 6.52 -1.28
C THR A 96 -4.26 6.58 -2.09
N TRP A 97 -3.16 6.85 -1.40
CA TRP A 97 -1.81 6.90 -1.96
C TRP A 97 -0.99 5.80 -1.31
N ILE A 98 -0.20 5.10 -2.12
CA ILE A 98 0.65 3.98 -1.69
C ILE A 98 2.07 4.26 -2.15
N GLN A 99 3.01 4.38 -1.21
CA GLN A 99 4.42 4.31 -1.54
C GLN A 99 4.88 2.85 -1.53
N PHE A 100 5.40 2.40 -2.67
CA PHE A 100 5.82 1.02 -2.89
C PHE A 100 7.34 0.86 -2.79
N HIS A 101 7.78 -0.05 -1.93
CA HIS A 101 9.19 -0.44 -1.81
C HIS A 101 9.33 -1.95 -2.02
N ARG A 102 10.38 -2.33 -2.73
CA ARG A 102 10.67 -3.74 -3.05
C ARG A 102 12.16 -4.00 -2.95
N ARG A 103 12.52 -5.11 -2.29
CA ARG A 103 13.88 -5.66 -2.28
C ARG A 103 13.82 -7.16 -2.48
N TYR A 104 14.68 -7.70 -3.35
CA TYR A 104 14.84 -9.14 -3.51
C TYR A 104 16.15 -9.60 -2.85
N ASP A 105 16.03 -10.54 -1.93
CA ASP A 105 17.13 -11.25 -1.30
C ASP A 105 17.37 -12.57 -2.03
N LYS A 106 18.44 -12.59 -2.84
CA LYS A 106 18.85 -13.77 -3.63
C LYS A 106 19.28 -14.95 -2.77
N GLN A 107 19.84 -14.71 -1.58
CA GLN A 107 20.38 -15.79 -0.75
C GLN A 107 19.28 -16.64 -0.16
N ASN A 108 18.18 -15.99 0.24
CA ASN A 108 17.03 -16.65 0.86
C ASN A 108 15.85 -16.88 -0.11
N ASP A 109 16.02 -16.55 -1.40
CA ASP A 109 14.97 -16.60 -2.42
C ASP A 109 13.68 -15.90 -1.95
N LEU A 110 13.83 -14.66 -1.49
CA LEU A 110 12.77 -13.90 -0.82
C LEU A 110 12.62 -12.48 -1.36
N THR A 111 11.43 -12.11 -1.82
CA THR A 111 11.06 -10.72 -2.08
C THR A 111 10.39 -10.10 -0.86
N ILE A 112 10.97 -9.02 -0.35
CA ILE A 112 10.38 -8.19 0.69
C ILE A 112 9.71 -6.98 0.02
N ILE A 113 8.43 -6.78 0.33
CA ILE A 113 7.64 -5.66 -0.18
C ILE A 113 7.09 -4.87 0.99
N LEU A 114 7.29 -3.56 0.97
CA LEU A 114 6.69 -2.64 1.92
C LEU A 114 5.80 -1.65 1.19
N LEU A 115 4.54 -1.59 1.61
CA LEU A 115 3.55 -0.62 1.16
C LEU A 115 3.29 0.35 2.31
N LEU A 116 3.42 1.64 2.06
CA LEU A 116 2.97 2.68 2.99
C LEU A 116 1.73 3.33 2.39
N ARG A 117 0.55 3.09 2.97
CA ARG A 117 -0.73 3.57 2.43
C ARG A 117 -1.31 4.67 3.31
N SER A 118 -1.95 5.66 2.70
CA SER A 118 -2.71 6.69 3.40
C SER A 118 -3.84 7.27 2.54
N ALA A 119 -4.93 7.72 3.15
CA ALA A 119 -5.90 8.61 2.51
C ALA A 119 -5.43 10.07 2.44
N GLN A 120 -4.34 10.41 3.13
CA GLN A 120 -3.68 11.70 3.01
C GLN A 120 -2.86 11.76 1.71
N SER A 121 -3.01 12.83 0.95
CA SER A 121 -2.17 13.12 -0.23
C SER A 121 -0.69 13.00 0.12
N TYR A 122 0.09 12.39 -0.77
CA TYR A 122 1.51 12.18 -0.54
C TYR A 122 2.28 13.49 -0.39
N SER A 123 2.87 13.71 0.79
CA SER A 123 3.80 14.81 1.09
C SER A 123 4.73 14.40 2.22
N LEU A 124 6.03 14.74 2.13
CA LEU A 124 6.98 14.47 3.23
C LEU A 124 6.83 15.44 4.41
N GLU A 125 6.09 16.53 4.23
CA GLU A 125 5.77 17.49 5.29
C GLU A 125 4.54 17.04 6.09
N ASN A 126 3.75 16.12 5.54
CA ASN A 126 2.56 15.60 6.21
C ASN A 126 2.97 14.67 7.37
N PRO A 127 2.50 14.91 8.62
CA PRO A 127 2.88 14.12 9.79
C PRO A 127 2.58 12.62 9.67
N VAL A 128 1.47 12.24 9.02
CA VAL A 128 1.09 10.84 8.81
C VAL A 128 2.12 10.15 7.94
N TRP A 129 2.56 10.82 6.87
CA TRP A 129 3.62 10.29 6.01
C TRP A 129 4.95 10.20 6.74
N GLN A 130 5.29 11.18 7.58
CA GLN A 130 6.51 11.10 8.42
C GLN A 130 6.50 9.88 9.34
N GLU A 131 5.37 9.57 9.97
CA GLU A 131 5.22 8.36 10.79
C GLU A 131 5.37 7.07 9.96
N LEU A 132 4.72 7.00 8.81
CA LEU A 132 4.87 5.87 7.88
C LEU A 132 6.32 5.69 7.42
N GLN A 133 7.05 6.80 7.18
CA GLN A 133 8.47 6.74 6.84
C GLN A 133 9.35 6.29 8.03
N SER A 134 8.97 6.61 9.26
CA SER A 134 9.66 6.08 10.45
C SER A 134 9.50 4.56 10.55
N PHE A 135 8.32 4.02 10.19
CA PHE A 135 8.15 2.57 10.07
C PHE A 135 9.03 1.97 8.98
N ARG A 136 9.11 2.60 7.80
CA ARG A 136 10.00 2.16 6.72
C ARG A 136 11.44 1.93 7.20
N LYS A 137 11.99 2.91 7.92
CA LYS A 137 13.34 2.84 8.48
C LYS A 137 13.50 1.70 9.47
N SER A 138 12.51 1.44 10.32
CA SER A 138 12.60 0.40 11.35
C SER A 138 12.58 -1.03 10.78
N VAL A 139 12.03 -1.22 9.57
CA VAL A 139 12.03 -2.51 8.86
C VAL A 139 13.13 -2.64 7.81
N GLY A 140 14.08 -1.69 7.77
CA GLY A 140 15.30 -1.78 6.95
C GLY A 140 15.13 -1.39 5.48
N PHE A 141 14.28 -0.39 5.20
CA PHE A 141 14.09 0.27 3.89
C PHE A 141 14.43 1.78 3.91
#